data_AF-A0A535Y427-F1
#
_entry.id   AF-A0A535Y427-F1
#
_cell.length_a   1.000
_cell.length_b   1.000
_cell.length_c   1.000
_cell.angle_alpha   90.00
_cell.angle_beta   90.00
_cell.angle_gamma   90.00
#
_symmetry.space_group_name_H-M   'P 1'
#
loop_
_entity.id
_entity.type
_entity.pdbx_description
1 polymer ?
#
loop_
_entity_poly.entity_id
_entity_poly.type
_entity_poly.pdbx_seq_one_letter_code
_entity_poly.pdbx_strand_id
1 'polypeptide(L)'
;MKRTAAMASLVLLAVACSSPSASNPASGARTGQTPTAAFSFEILAAPGTTSASAARTADWITCSGAIGSSDPVAIVQLHSAANTGELVLRDYLNPSTPRTVCQFHTQGAGHGYWITELIDAHHVVINSVDCCQLYAVVDLPEVRFHWFQLPHPPGSGAGLLAVSPSLKEIAWVSNNDSTGDDRKVHLTTKSGDQVVAALPIAPGRCGAPNISKQGAYSQSGSHLFVLDQPLPDNVLFIFQGNQQASSLLPPSGGWPKGAQPEMAVWSSHSETLFYRQNGDVWQWTQASGAQRYLPGVNWYYPTFSADGNHLAYAVARSDGLHDIFLIDVARGGSPQLLKGARTYPVFLNSTQLWYWSEGQGICGPGLNRPLIYDIADGSEAGSIIDLVTAVWPATSSNF
;
A
#
# COMPACT_ATOMS: atom_id res chain seq x y z
N MET A 1 -63.85 2.81 0.58
CA MET A 1 -65.06 3.50 1.10
C MET A 1 -64.75 4.05 2.48
N LYS A 2 -65.03 5.35 2.67
CA LYS A 2 -65.14 6.13 3.93
C LYS A 2 -63.85 6.53 4.69
N ARG A 3 -63.79 7.86 4.89
CA ARG A 3 -62.83 8.75 5.55
C ARG A 3 -63.04 8.81 7.07
N THR A 4 -62.02 9.23 7.82
CA THR A 4 -62.08 10.05 9.06
C THR A 4 -60.65 10.51 9.41
N ALA A 5 -60.20 11.67 8.91
CA ALA A 5 -59.94 12.95 9.62
C ALA A 5 -59.93 12.96 11.17
N ALA A 6 -58.84 13.48 11.77
CA ALA A 6 -58.83 14.70 12.60
C ALA A 6 -57.41 15.14 13.07
N MET A 7 -57.11 16.43 12.82
CA MET A 7 -56.39 17.48 13.60
C MET A 7 -55.08 17.14 14.35
N ALA A 8 -53.92 17.73 14.02
CA ALA A 8 -53.48 19.15 14.08
C ALA A 8 -53.15 19.67 15.49
N SER A 9 -51.87 20.00 15.73
CA SER A 9 -51.51 21.15 16.56
C SER A 9 -50.16 21.74 16.13
N LEU A 10 -50.20 23.06 15.95
CA LEU A 10 -49.21 23.99 15.44
C LEU A 10 -48.68 24.78 16.64
N VAL A 11 -47.36 24.94 16.79
CA VAL A 11 -46.80 25.99 17.66
C VAL A 11 -45.69 26.72 16.90
N LEU A 12 -45.99 27.98 16.55
CA LEU A 12 -45.07 29.05 16.18
C LEU A 12 -44.53 29.73 17.44
N LEU A 13 -43.26 30.13 17.43
CA LEU A 13 -42.71 31.36 18.02
C LEU A 13 -41.26 31.50 17.48
N ALA A 14 -41.02 32.35 16.48
CA ALA A 14 -40.81 33.79 16.52
C ALA A 14 -39.34 34.18 16.81
N VAL A 15 -38.80 34.87 15.81
CA VAL A 15 -37.47 35.46 15.65
C VAL A 15 -37.22 36.60 16.64
N ALA A 16 -35.98 36.74 17.11
CA ALA A 16 -35.44 38.03 17.52
C ALA A 16 -34.00 38.21 17.01
N CYS A 17 -33.81 39.25 16.20
CA CYS A 17 -32.54 39.76 15.71
C CYS A 17 -31.68 40.31 16.87
N SER A 18 -30.38 40.06 16.83
CA SER A 18 -29.39 41.05 17.25
C SER A 18 -28.03 40.77 16.61
N SER A 19 -27.57 41.73 15.81
CA SER A 19 -26.17 41.85 15.39
C SER A 19 -25.42 42.64 16.47
N PRO A 20 -24.16 42.26 16.75
CA PRO A 20 -23.17 43.26 17.12
C PRO A 20 -21.97 43.21 16.16
N SER A 21 -21.76 44.37 15.53
CA SER A 21 -20.52 45.10 15.33
C SER A 21 -19.18 44.34 15.33
N ALA A 22 -18.47 44.56 14.23
CA ALA A 22 -17.06 44.29 14.05
C ALA A 22 -16.17 44.82 15.19
N SER A 23 -15.26 43.97 15.65
CA SER A 23 -14.02 44.37 16.28
C SER A 23 -12.92 43.40 15.84
N ASN A 24 -11.97 43.91 15.06
CA ASN A 24 -10.70 43.24 14.78
C ASN A 24 -9.92 43.01 16.09
N PRO A 25 -9.46 41.80 16.40
CA PRO A 25 -8.24 41.62 17.16
C PRO A 25 -7.07 41.42 16.20
N ALA A 26 -6.04 42.21 16.46
CA ALA A 26 -4.77 42.19 15.80
C ALA A 26 -4.08 40.83 15.83
N SER A 27 -3.28 40.62 14.78
CA SER A 27 -2.18 39.67 14.66
C SER A 27 -1.52 39.30 16.00
N GLY A 28 -1.73 38.05 16.43
CA GLY A 28 -0.95 37.40 17.47
C GLY A 28 -0.25 36.20 16.84
N ALA A 29 1.05 36.35 16.56
CA ALA A 29 1.90 35.26 16.15
C ALA A 29 1.79 34.11 17.17
N ARG A 30 1.23 32.97 16.74
CA ARG A 30 1.35 31.71 17.50
C ARG A 30 2.72 31.12 17.21
N THR A 31 3.73 31.63 17.90
CA THR A 31 4.91 30.83 18.25
C THR A 31 4.47 29.78 19.26
N GLY A 32 4.08 28.63 18.73
CA GLY A 32 3.79 27.42 19.48
C GLY A 32 4.35 26.24 18.71
N GLN A 33 5.66 26.23 18.47
CA GLN A 33 6.39 25.03 18.12
C GLN A 33 6.26 24.07 19.32
N THR A 34 5.31 23.16 19.24
CA THR A 34 5.41 21.89 19.97
C THR A 34 6.71 21.25 19.51
N PRO A 35 7.60 20.76 20.40
CA PRO A 35 8.81 20.09 19.97
C PRO A 35 8.38 18.85 19.18
N THR A 36 8.55 18.89 17.87
CA THR A 36 8.48 17.70 17.02
C THR A 36 9.48 16.74 17.63
N ALA A 37 9.00 15.62 18.16
CA ALA A 37 9.88 14.56 18.63
C ALA A 37 10.88 14.29 17.50
N ALA A 38 12.16 14.49 17.78
CA ALA A 38 13.20 14.21 16.80
C ALA A 38 13.19 12.69 16.57
N PHE A 39 12.47 12.23 15.55
CA PHE A 39 12.61 10.89 15.04
C PHE A 39 14.03 10.78 14.49
N SER A 40 14.91 10.11 15.24
CA SER A 40 16.21 9.70 14.76
C SER A 40 16.02 8.40 13.99
N PHE A 41 16.19 8.45 12.67
CA PHE A 41 16.39 7.25 11.88
C PHE A 41 17.70 6.61 12.34
N GLU A 42 17.63 5.58 13.18
CA GLU A 42 18.81 4.97 13.82
C GLU A 42 19.45 3.89 12.93
N ILE A 43 19.15 3.87 11.62
CA ILE A 43 19.66 2.84 10.72
C ILE A 43 20.90 3.36 10.00
N LEU A 44 21.90 2.48 9.89
CA LEU A 44 23.27 2.77 9.41
C LEU A 44 23.28 3.76 8.25
N ALA A 45 23.87 4.93 8.47
CA ALA A 45 24.14 5.88 7.40
C ALA A 45 25.03 5.21 6.34
N ALA A 46 24.64 5.31 5.08
CA ALA A 46 25.39 4.75 3.96
C ALA A 46 26.81 5.37 3.91
N PRO A 47 27.90 4.59 4.09
CA PRO A 47 29.25 5.11 4.04
C PRO A 47 29.56 5.60 2.63
N GLY A 48 29.80 6.90 2.47
CA GLY A 48 30.21 7.45 1.19
C GLY A 48 29.11 7.46 0.13
N THR A 49 27.83 7.66 0.51
CA THR A 49 26.83 8.19 -0.43
C THR A 49 27.51 9.25 -1.25
N THR A 50 27.53 9.08 -2.57
CA THR A 50 27.95 10.18 -3.44
C THR A 50 27.00 11.31 -3.09
N SER A 51 27.50 12.32 -2.38
CA SER A 51 26.72 13.50 -1.98
C SER A 51 25.96 14.09 -3.17
N ALA A 52 26.48 13.86 -4.38
CA ALA A 52 25.85 14.13 -5.65
C ALA A 52 24.50 13.42 -5.90
N SER A 53 24.35 12.12 -5.62
CA SER A 53 23.07 11.42 -5.86
C SER A 53 22.00 11.87 -4.86
N ALA A 54 22.36 11.98 -3.58
CA ALA A 54 21.46 12.49 -2.55
C ALA A 54 21.05 13.95 -2.79
N ALA A 55 21.99 14.81 -3.21
CA ALA A 55 21.71 16.21 -3.52
C ALA A 55 20.82 16.37 -4.76
N ARG A 56 20.98 15.52 -5.79
CA ARG A 56 20.10 15.55 -6.98
C ARG A 56 18.65 15.19 -6.65
N THR A 57 18.46 14.22 -5.76
CA THR A 57 17.12 13.75 -5.39
C THR A 57 16.35 14.74 -4.51
N ALA A 58 17.04 15.61 -3.78
CA ALA A 58 16.40 16.57 -2.87
C ALA A 58 15.47 17.56 -3.59
N ASP A 59 15.78 17.94 -4.83
CA ASP A 59 14.97 18.90 -5.60
C ASP A 59 13.78 18.23 -6.33
N TRP A 60 13.60 16.91 -6.18
CA TRP A 60 12.60 16.15 -6.93
C TRP A 60 11.29 15.94 -6.19
N ILE A 61 11.19 16.31 -4.92
CA ILE A 61 9.96 16.20 -4.15
C ILE A 61 9.60 17.59 -3.66
N THR A 62 8.43 18.07 -4.07
CA THR A 62 7.91 19.36 -3.61
C THR A 62 6.59 19.14 -2.91
N CYS A 63 6.51 19.52 -1.64
CA CYS A 63 5.29 19.41 -0.86
C CYS A 63 4.70 20.78 -0.54
N SER A 64 3.39 20.86 -0.54
CA SER A 64 2.62 22.03 -0.14
C SER A 64 1.38 21.59 0.63
N GLY A 65 1.25 22.04 1.87
CA GLY A 65 0.09 21.76 2.71
C GLY A 65 0.36 20.71 3.78
N ALA A 66 -0.51 20.71 4.79
CA ALA A 66 -0.45 19.76 5.89
C ALA A 66 -1.14 18.44 5.51
N ILE A 67 -0.59 17.36 6.08
CA ILE A 67 -1.11 15.99 6.05
C ILE A 67 -1.37 15.61 7.51
N GLY A 68 -2.56 15.11 7.83
CA GLY A 68 -2.87 14.52 9.12
C GLY A 68 -2.25 13.13 9.27
N SER A 69 -1.87 12.74 10.48
CA SER A 69 -1.22 11.43 10.74
C SER A 69 -2.10 10.21 10.47
N SER A 70 -3.42 10.43 10.40
CA SER A 70 -4.42 9.41 10.10
C SER A 70 -5.13 9.66 8.76
N ASP A 71 -4.69 10.65 7.99
CA ASP A 71 -5.34 10.97 6.73
C ASP A 71 -5.11 9.82 5.74
N PRO A 72 -6.16 9.33 5.06
CA PRO A 72 -5.98 8.39 3.98
C PRO A 72 -5.29 9.11 2.82
N VAL A 73 -4.13 8.63 2.43
CA VAL A 73 -3.34 9.21 1.33
C VAL A 73 -3.02 8.16 0.29
N ALA A 74 -2.85 8.60 -0.96
CA ALA A 74 -2.38 7.72 -2.02
C ALA A 74 -1.34 8.42 -2.88
N ILE A 75 -0.31 7.69 -3.24
CA ILE A 75 0.64 8.08 -4.27
C ILE A 75 0.09 7.59 -5.60
N VAL A 76 -0.20 8.53 -6.49
CA VAL A 76 -0.92 8.26 -7.74
C VAL A 76 -0.28 8.98 -8.91
N GLN A 77 -0.31 8.35 -10.07
CA GLN A 77 -0.02 9.01 -11.34
C GLN A 77 -1.30 9.62 -11.88
N LEU A 78 -1.31 10.95 -12.04
CA LEU A 78 -2.44 11.67 -12.63
C LEU A 78 -2.37 11.66 -14.16
N HIS A 79 -3.54 11.59 -14.78
CA HIS A 79 -3.69 11.66 -16.22
C HIS A 79 -3.14 12.97 -16.78
N SER A 80 -2.31 12.86 -17.82
CA SER A 80 -1.76 14.00 -18.54
C SER A 80 -1.87 13.77 -20.04
N ALA A 81 -2.26 14.81 -20.78
CA ALA A 81 -2.34 14.75 -22.24
C ALA A 81 -1.00 14.40 -22.92
N ALA A 82 0.13 14.57 -22.22
CA ALA A 82 1.46 14.22 -22.69
C ALA A 82 1.88 12.76 -22.37
N ASN A 83 1.03 11.96 -21.71
CA ASN A 83 1.35 10.62 -21.19
C ASN A 83 2.59 10.56 -20.25
N THR A 84 3.03 11.70 -19.73
CA THR A 84 4.09 11.82 -18.72
C THR A 84 3.49 12.05 -17.33
N GLY A 85 2.33 11.42 -17.06
CA GLY A 85 1.46 11.73 -15.92
C GLY A 85 2.23 12.05 -14.63
N GLU A 86 1.84 13.13 -13.95
CA GLU A 86 2.54 13.61 -12.76
C GLU A 86 2.28 12.66 -11.59
N LEU A 87 3.35 12.19 -10.95
CA LEU A 87 3.27 11.36 -9.76
C LEU A 87 3.11 12.29 -8.54
N VAL A 88 2.05 12.07 -7.75
CA VAL A 88 1.69 12.97 -6.65
C VAL A 88 1.23 12.18 -5.43
N LEU A 89 1.43 12.75 -4.24
CA LEU A 89 0.74 12.32 -3.03
C LEU A 89 -0.56 13.10 -2.93
N ARG A 90 -1.69 12.38 -2.90
CA ARG A 90 -3.02 12.96 -2.67
C ARG A 90 -3.55 12.58 -1.31
N ASP A 91 -4.11 13.55 -0.63
CA ASP A 91 -4.86 13.41 0.61
C ASP A 91 -6.36 13.30 0.32
N TYR A 92 -6.97 12.22 0.83
CA TYR A 92 -8.37 11.85 0.67
C TYR A 92 -9.20 12.03 1.94
N LEU A 93 -8.74 12.81 2.92
CA LEU A 93 -9.53 13.19 4.10
C LEU A 93 -10.91 13.73 3.70
N ASN A 94 -10.98 14.50 2.60
CA ASN A 94 -12.23 14.81 1.92
C ASN A 94 -12.28 14.13 0.53
N PRO A 95 -12.95 12.98 0.38
CA PRO A 95 -12.95 12.19 -0.84
C PRO A 95 -13.61 12.89 -2.04
N SER A 96 -14.51 13.85 -1.79
CA SER A 96 -15.16 14.63 -2.85
C SER A 96 -14.23 15.68 -3.47
N THR A 97 -13.19 16.10 -2.74
CA THR A 97 -12.22 17.10 -3.17
C THR A 97 -10.80 16.72 -2.71
N PRO A 98 -10.21 15.63 -3.23
CA PRO A 98 -8.91 15.17 -2.77
C PRO A 98 -7.82 16.18 -3.16
N ARG A 99 -6.92 16.48 -2.24
CA ARG A 99 -5.89 17.52 -2.40
C ARG A 99 -4.56 16.90 -2.77
N THR A 100 -3.85 17.47 -3.73
CA THR A 100 -2.43 17.15 -3.94
C THR A 100 -1.62 17.86 -2.86
N VAL A 101 -0.84 17.09 -2.08
CA VAL A 101 -0.01 17.59 -0.98
C VAL A 101 1.49 17.51 -1.30
N CYS A 102 1.90 16.57 -2.15
CA CYS A 102 3.26 16.49 -2.67
C CYS A 102 3.27 16.13 -4.15
N GLN A 103 4.28 16.61 -4.86
CA GLN A 103 4.59 16.25 -6.24
C GLN A 103 5.95 15.56 -6.28
N PHE A 104 6.02 14.46 -7.02
CA PHE A 104 7.20 13.63 -7.21
C PHE A 104 7.68 13.83 -8.66
N HIS A 105 8.63 14.73 -8.85
CA HIS A 105 9.20 15.04 -10.15
C HIS A 105 10.13 13.91 -10.59
N THR A 106 9.71 13.12 -11.58
CA THR A 106 10.57 12.10 -12.19
C THR A 106 11.34 12.74 -13.35
N GLN A 107 12.68 12.68 -13.35
CA GLN A 107 13.45 13.15 -14.50
C GLN A 107 13.31 12.20 -15.70
N GLY A 108 13.30 12.78 -16.90
CA GLY A 108 13.47 12.06 -18.16
C GLY A 108 14.92 11.58 -18.35
N ALA A 109 15.07 10.52 -19.15
CA ALA A 109 16.33 9.94 -19.62
C ALA A 109 17.25 9.27 -18.57
N GLY A 110 16.73 8.27 -17.85
CA GLY A 110 17.55 7.26 -17.17
C GLY A 110 18.07 7.60 -15.77
N HIS A 111 17.71 8.77 -15.25
CA HIS A 111 17.97 9.20 -13.87
C HIS A 111 16.64 9.42 -13.15
N GLY A 112 16.55 9.02 -11.88
CA GLY A 112 15.29 9.09 -11.14
C GLY A 112 15.25 8.25 -9.88
N TYR A 113 14.04 8.08 -9.36
CA TYR A 113 13.75 7.22 -8.23
C TYR A 113 12.42 6.52 -8.47
N TRP A 114 12.24 5.41 -7.78
CA TRP A 114 10.97 4.71 -7.69
C TRP A 114 10.47 4.79 -6.27
N ILE A 115 9.18 5.02 -6.13
CA ILE A 115 8.51 4.90 -4.84
C ILE A 115 8.36 3.41 -4.57
N THR A 116 8.98 2.95 -3.49
CA THR A 116 9.03 1.53 -3.13
C THR A 116 7.97 1.19 -2.09
N GLU A 117 7.68 2.12 -1.18
CA GLU A 117 6.74 1.89 -0.10
C GLU A 117 6.19 3.22 0.42
N LEU A 118 4.95 3.21 0.89
CA LEU A 118 4.40 4.25 1.73
C LEU A 118 4.20 3.65 3.12
N ILE A 119 5.05 4.04 4.08
CA ILE A 119 5.09 3.48 5.43
C ILE A 119 3.92 4.03 6.23
N ASP A 120 3.70 5.34 6.13
CA ASP A 120 2.53 6.03 6.65
C ASP A 120 2.23 7.30 5.85
N ALA A 121 1.31 8.16 6.32
CA ALA A 121 0.94 9.40 5.64
C ALA A 121 2.10 10.41 5.49
N HIS A 122 3.14 10.29 6.32
CA HIS A 122 4.28 11.18 6.41
C HIS A 122 5.60 10.54 5.99
N HIS A 123 5.67 9.23 5.75
CA HIS A 123 6.92 8.55 5.44
C HIS A 123 6.81 7.71 4.17
N VAL A 124 7.56 8.11 3.14
CA VAL A 124 7.67 7.37 1.87
C VAL A 124 9.08 6.81 1.71
N VAL A 125 9.19 5.59 1.20
CA VAL A 125 10.47 5.00 0.81
C VAL A 125 10.68 5.18 -0.68
N ILE A 126 11.82 5.72 -1.04
CA ILE A 126 12.28 5.84 -2.43
C ILE A 126 13.53 5.02 -2.66
N ASN A 127 13.67 4.49 -3.87
CA ASN A 127 14.86 3.79 -4.37
C ASN A 127 15.49 4.62 -5.48
N SER A 128 16.78 4.94 -5.36
CA SER A 128 17.55 5.63 -6.39
C SER A 128 17.92 4.70 -7.54
N VAL A 129 17.64 5.11 -8.78
CA VAL A 129 18.06 4.35 -9.98
C VAL A 129 19.53 4.56 -10.34
N ASP A 130 20.17 5.57 -9.73
CA ASP A 130 21.50 6.02 -10.14
C ASP A 130 22.60 5.02 -9.75
N CYS A 131 22.49 4.36 -8.59
CA CYS A 131 23.45 3.33 -8.18
C CYS A 131 23.05 2.52 -6.93
N CYS A 132 23.55 1.28 -6.89
CA CYS A 132 23.93 0.51 -5.69
C CYS A 132 22.91 0.32 -4.55
N GLN A 133 21.66 -0.04 -4.82
CA GLN A 133 20.67 -0.39 -3.77
C GLN A 133 20.56 0.72 -2.71
N LEU A 134 20.54 1.97 -3.17
CA LEU A 134 20.45 3.16 -2.35
C LEU A 134 18.99 3.57 -2.19
N TYR A 135 18.56 3.71 -0.95
CA TYR A 135 17.19 4.05 -0.59
C TYR A 135 17.17 5.25 0.36
N ALA A 136 16.01 5.90 0.45
CA ALA A 136 15.74 6.87 1.50
C ALA A 136 14.34 6.71 2.05
N VAL A 137 14.19 6.89 3.36
CA VAL A 137 12.91 7.31 3.93
C VAL A 137 12.83 8.82 3.79
N VAL A 138 11.76 9.34 3.23
CA VAL A 138 11.51 10.77 3.11
C VAL A 138 10.36 11.15 4.02
N ASP A 139 10.63 12.04 4.96
CA ASP A 139 9.59 12.66 5.79
C ASP A 139 8.86 13.69 4.94
N LEU A 140 7.53 13.62 4.91
CA LEU A 140 6.62 14.50 4.22
C LEU A 140 5.73 15.20 5.27
N PRO A 141 5.33 16.46 5.07
CA PRO A 141 5.65 17.32 3.94
C PRO A 141 7.00 18.05 4.07
N GLU A 142 7.80 17.80 5.11
CA GLU A 142 9.07 18.52 5.36
C GLU A 142 10.16 18.23 4.33
N VAL A 143 10.02 17.15 3.56
CA VAL A 143 10.98 16.67 2.57
C VAL A 143 12.37 16.46 3.18
N ARG A 144 12.42 15.73 4.30
CA ARG A 144 13.68 15.36 4.98
C ARG A 144 14.06 13.93 4.62
N PHE A 145 15.25 13.74 4.06
CA PHE A 145 15.74 12.44 3.61
C PHE A 145 16.59 11.74 4.67
N HIS A 146 16.30 10.47 4.90
CA HIS A 146 17.11 9.53 5.70
C HIS A 146 17.63 8.43 4.79
N TRP A 147 18.85 8.63 4.27
CA TRP A 147 19.47 7.72 3.32
C TRP A 147 20.04 6.47 4.00
N PHE A 148 19.81 5.32 3.38
CA PHE A 148 20.42 4.05 3.75
C PHE A 148 20.75 3.23 2.50
N GLN A 149 21.70 2.32 2.63
CA GLN A 149 22.13 1.48 1.53
C GLN A 149 22.14 0.02 1.99
N LEU A 150 21.57 -0.86 1.18
CA LEU A 150 21.64 -2.29 1.47
C LEU A 150 23.05 -2.83 1.14
N PRO A 151 23.57 -3.80 1.92
CA PRO A 151 24.83 -4.45 1.60
C PRO A 151 24.81 -5.07 0.20
N HIS A 152 25.82 -4.77 -0.63
CA HIS A 152 25.92 -5.28 -2.00
C HIS A 152 27.37 -5.67 -2.33
N PRO A 153 27.89 -6.76 -1.72
CA PRO A 153 29.22 -7.25 -2.06
C PRO A 153 29.26 -7.78 -3.51
N PRO A 154 30.42 -7.78 -4.17
CA PRO A 154 30.54 -8.26 -5.55
C PRO A 154 29.96 -9.67 -5.73
N GLY A 155 29.06 -9.83 -6.70
CA GLY A 155 28.40 -11.10 -7.00
C GLY A 155 27.20 -11.45 -6.12
N SER A 156 26.76 -10.54 -5.24
CA SER A 156 25.55 -10.74 -4.42
C SER A 156 24.52 -9.64 -4.66
N GLY A 157 23.27 -10.02 -4.90
CA GLY A 157 22.12 -9.14 -5.00
C GLY A 157 21.56 -8.79 -3.63
N ALA A 158 20.91 -7.64 -3.57
CA ALA A 158 20.10 -7.24 -2.41
C ALA A 158 18.79 -6.63 -2.90
N GLY A 159 17.70 -6.83 -2.17
CA GLY A 159 16.41 -6.24 -2.46
C GLY A 159 15.70 -5.82 -1.18
N LEU A 160 15.22 -4.59 -1.13
CA LEU A 160 14.41 -4.13 0.00
C LEU A 160 13.09 -4.91 0.03
N LEU A 161 12.73 -5.41 1.21
CA LEU A 161 11.41 -5.99 1.45
C LEU A 161 10.45 -4.96 2.03
N ALA A 162 10.85 -4.32 3.14
CA ALA A 162 10.03 -3.31 3.82
C ALA A 162 10.85 -2.52 4.84
N VAL A 163 10.37 -1.33 5.18
CA VAL A 163 10.82 -0.54 6.34
C VAL A 163 9.75 -0.58 7.42
N SER A 164 10.14 -0.84 8.67
CA SER A 164 9.19 -0.87 9.78
C SER A 164 8.54 0.51 10.04
N PRO A 165 7.26 0.59 10.46
CA PRO A 165 6.61 1.86 10.83
C PRO A 165 7.32 2.64 11.93
N SER A 166 8.06 1.95 12.79
CA SER A 166 8.89 2.59 13.83
C SER A 166 10.18 3.22 13.31
N LEU A 167 10.52 2.98 12.03
CA LEU A 167 11.73 3.42 11.34
C LEU A 167 13.04 2.93 11.99
N LYS A 168 12.99 1.80 12.71
CA LYS A 168 14.14 1.24 13.45
C LYS A 168 14.69 -0.07 12.87
N GLU A 169 13.94 -0.67 11.97
CA GLU A 169 14.24 -1.95 11.35
C GLU A 169 13.96 -1.90 9.85
N ILE A 170 14.88 -2.46 9.06
CA ILE A 170 14.74 -2.71 7.63
C ILE A 170 14.77 -4.21 7.41
N ALA A 171 13.77 -4.70 6.67
CA ALA A 171 13.78 -6.05 6.14
C ALA A 171 14.26 -6.04 4.69
N TRP A 172 15.17 -6.95 4.36
CA TRP A 172 15.68 -7.08 2.99
C TRP A 172 16.09 -8.52 2.70
N VAL A 173 16.26 -8.85 1.42
CA VAL A 173 16.79 -10.13 0.97
C VAL A 173 18.16 -9.98 0.36
N SER A 174 19.04 -10.96 0.58
CA SER A 174 20.26 -11.14 -0.18
C SER A 174 20.20 -12.41 -1.03
N ASN A 175 20.98 -12.46 -2.10
CA ASN A 175 21.16 -13.63 -2.96
C ASN A 175 22.52 -13.61 -3.64
N ASN A 176 23.02 -14.75 -4.11
CA ASN A 176 24.08 -14.79 -5.10
C ASN A 176 23.51 -14.43 -6.48
N ASP A 177 24.04 -13.41 -7.15
CA ASP A 177 23.53 -12.94 -8.43
C ASP A 177 23.83 -13.87 -9.60
N SER A 178 24.89 -14.68 -9.49
CA SER A 178 25.32 -15.58 -10.57
C SER A 178 24.54 -16.89 -10.61
N THR A 179 24.09 -17.36 -9.45
CA THR A 179 23.48 -18.69 -9.27
C THR A 179 22.04 -18.62 -8.77
N GLY A 180 21.62 -17.51 -8.17
CA GLY A 180 20.34 -17.40 -7.47
C GLY A 180 20.28 -18.23 -6.17
N ASP A 181 21.43 -18.67 -5.64
CA ASP A 181 21.54 -19.39 -4.37
C ASP A 181 21.91 -18.47 -3.19
N ASP A 182 22.21 -19.07 -2.03
CA ASP A 182 22.53 -18.40 -0.76
C ASP A 182 21.54 -17.30 -0.36
N ARG A 183 20.26 -17.53 -0.66
CA ARG A 183 19.22 -16.52 -0.47
C ARG A 183 18.83 -16.43 0.99
N LYS A 184 18.84 -15.22 1.55
CA LYS A 184 18.61 -14.98 2.99
C LYS A 184 17.67 -13.80 3.21
N VAL A 185 16.86 -13.89 4.25
CA VAL A 185 16.11 -12.75 4.80
C VAL A 185 16.93 -12.13 5.92
N HIS A 186 17.10 -10.83 5.85
CA HIS A 186 17.85 -10.04 6.81
C HIS A 186 16.94 -9.03 7.51
N LEU A 187 17.15 -8.85 8.81
CA LEU A 187 16.63 -7.73 9.59
C LEU A 187 17.81 -6.89 10.07
N THR A 188 17.87 -5.65 9.59
CA THR A 188 18.92 -4.70 9.98
C THR A 188 18.35 -3.64 10.91
N THR A 189 19.00 -3.47 12.05
CA THR A 189 18.73 -2.42 13.04
C THR A 189 20.02 -1.67 13.36
N LYS A 190 19.95 -0.66 14.24
CA LYS A 190 21.15 0.00 14.79
C LYS A 190 22.13 -0.94 15.48
N SER A 191 21.63 -2.06 16.00
CA SER A 191 22.44 -3.04 16.74
C SER A 191 23.23 -3.97 15.82
N GLY A 192 22.93 -3.95 14.52
CA GLY A 192 23.56 -4.78 13.51
C GLY A 192 22.54 -5.45 12.59
N ASP A 193 23.08 -6.21 11.66
CA ASP A 193 22.33 -7.04 10.72
C ASP A 193 22.18 -8.47 11.25
N GLN A 194 21.00 -9.06 11.06
CA GLN A 194 20.70 -10.44 11.46
C GLN A 194 20.05 -11.20 10.32
N VAL A 195 20.61 -12.36 9.98
CA VAL A 195 19.95 -13.32 9.09
C VAL A 195 18.89 -14.07 9.89
N VAL A 196 17.62 -13.96 9.48
CA VAL A 196 16.48 -14.54 10.21
C VAL A 196 15.85 -15.73 9.50
N ALA A 197 16.11 -15.90 8.19
CA ALA A 197 15.70 -17.09 7.45
C ALA A 197 16.59 -17.33 6.23
N ALA A 198 16.64 -18.58 5.80
CA ALA A 198 17.14 -18.97 4.49
C ALA A 198 15.97 -19.20 3.53
N LEU A 199 16.11 -18.73 2.30
CA LEU A 199 15.12 -18.90 1.23
C LEU A 199 15.60 -20.02 0.28
N PRO A 200 14.67 -20.74 -0.38
CA PRO A 200 15.02 -21.65 -1.46
C PRO A 200 15.77 -20.95 -2.60
N ILE A 201 16.54 -21.74 -3.36
CA ILE A 201 17.22 -21.26 -4.57
C ILE A 201 16.19 -20.70 -5.55
N ALA A 202 16.49 -19.56 -6.14
CA ALA A 202 15.64 -18.88 -7.11
C ALA A 202 16.44 -18.41 -8.32
N PRO A 203 16.31 -19.05 -9.50
CA PRO A 203 16.95 -18.58 -10.72
C PRO A 203 16.38 -17.23 -11.22
N GLY A 204 15.28 -16.75 -10.62
CA GLY A 204 14.71 -15.43 -10.88
C GLY A 204 13.20 -15.38 -10.60
N ARG A 205 12.63 -14.19 -10.82
CA ARG A 205 11.18 -13.96 -10.87
C ARG A 205 10.78 -13.70 -12.32
N CYS A 206 9.97 -14.57 -12.91
CA CYS A 206 9.33 -14.25 -14.18
C CYS A 206 8.00 -13.57 -13.87
N GLY A 207 7.81 -12.34 -14.38
CA GLY A 207 6.60 -11.55 -14.21
C GLY A 207 5.33 -12.38 -14.43
N ALA A 208 4.69 -12.79 -13.35
CA ALA A 208 3.49 -13.60 -13.37
C ALA A 208 2.32 -12.79 -12.78
N PRO A 209 1.08 -12.98 -13.26
CA PRO A 209 -0.07 -12.17 -12.83
C PRO A 209 -0.41 -12.31 -11.34
N ASN A 210 0.17 -13.31 -10.68
CA ASN A 210 0.07 -13.62 -9.25
C ASN A 210 1.25 -13.09 -8.41
N ILE A 211 2.15 -12.30 -8.98
CA ILE A 211 3.19 -11.62 -8.18
C ILE A 211 2.53 -10.52 -7.36
N SER A 212 2.91 -10.48 -6.08
CA SER A 212 2.51 -9.48 -5.10
C SER A 212 3.75 -8.91 -4.39
N LYS A 213 3.52 -7.93 -3.51
CA LYS A 213 4.53 -7.36 -2.62
C LYS A 213 5.30 -8.47 -1.87
N GLN A 214 6.61 -8.36 -1.83
CA GLN A 214 7.48 -9.39 -1.26
C GLN A 214 7.51 -9.38 0.28
N GLY A 215 7.19 -8.25 0.89
CA GLY A 215 7.11 -8.14 2.33
C GLY A 215 6.43 -6.86 2.75
N ALA A 216 5.81 -6.87 3.92
CA ALA A 216 5.31 -5.67 4.56
C ALA A 216 5.22 -5.90 6.07
N TYR A 217 5.46 -4.83 6.81
CA TYR A 217 5.10 -4.80 8.21
C TYR A 217 3.59 -4.62 8.38
N SER A 218 3.07 -5.24 9.43
CA SER A 218 1.78 -4.88 10.03
C SER A 218 1.76 -3.40 10.40
N GLN A 219 0.56 -2.82 10.54
CA GLN A 219 0.41 -1.40 10.87
C GLN A 219 1.14 -1.01 12.17
N SER A 220 1.14 -1.88 13.18
CA SER A 220 1.88 -1.63 14.43
C SER A 220 3.40 -1.81 14.30
N GLY A 221 3.87 -2.44 13.23
CA GLY A 221 5.24 -2.87 13.05
C GLY A 221 5.63 -4.10 13.87
N SER A 222 4.68 -4.75 14.57
CA SER A 222 5.00 -5.89 15.45
C SER A 222 5.28 -7.19 14.70
N HIS A 223 4.72 -7.32 13.50
CA HIS A 223 4.94 -8.45 12.60
C HIS A 223 5.36 -8.00 11.20
N LEU A 224 6.18 -8.83 10.56
CA LEU A 224 6.58 -8.75 9.16
C LEU A 224 6.13 -10.02 8.45
N PHE A 225 5.48 -9.90 7.29
CA PHE A 225 5.43 -11.04 6.36
C PHE A 225 6.55 -10.92 5.33
N VAL A 226 7.07 -12.06 4.90
CA VAL A 226 7.94 -12.18 3.73
C VAL A 226 7.35 -13.23 2.80
N LEU A 227 6.78 -12.78 1.69
CA LEU A 227 6.23 -13.60 0.63
C LEU A 227 7.21 -13.63 -0.54
N ASP A 228 8.10 -14.61 -0.52
CA ASP A 228 9.05 -14.80 -1.59
C ASP A 228 8.45 -15.69 -2.67
N GLN A 229 8.41 -15.19 -3.91
CA GLN A 229 7.70 -15.81 -5.03
C GLN A 229 8.62 -16.06 -6.24
N PRO A 230 9.73 -16.80 -6.08
CA PRO A 230 10.56 -17.19 -7.20
C PRO A 230 9.92 -18.34 -7.98
N LEU A 231 10.40 -18.59 -9.20
CA LEU A 231 10.09 -19.86 -9.86
C LEU A 231 11.00 -20.97 -9.31
N PRO A 232 10.50 -22.19 -9.02
CA PRO A 232 9.11 -22.64 -9.18
C PRO A 232 8.23 -22.50 -7.93
N ASP A 233 8.82 -22.29 -6.75
CA ASP A 233 8.12 -22.45 -5.47
C ASP A 233 8.11 -21.15 -4.65
N ASN A 234 6.91 -20.73 -4.25
CA ASN A 234 6.77 -19.64 -3.29
C ASN A 234 6.95 -20.12 -1.84
N VAL A 235 7.40 -19.20 -1.00
CA VAL A 235 7.45 -19.35 0.46
C VAL A 235 6.83 -18.13 1.13
N LEU A 236 6.17 -18.36 2.27
CA LEU A 236 5.67 -17.30 3.13
C LEU A 236 6.26 -17.47 4.52
N PHE A 237 6.92 -16.45 5.03
CA PHE A 237 7.33 -16.34 6.43
C PHE A 237 6.53 -15.24 7.11
N ILE A 238 6.30 -15.43 8.41
CA ILE A 238 5.77 -14.40 9.30
C ILE A 238 6.74 -14.30 10.47
N PHE A 239 7.28 -13.11 10.71
CA PHE A 239 8.24 -12.83 11.77
C PHE A 239 7.64 -11.93 12.83
N GLN A 240 8.10 -12.12 14.07
CA GLN A 240 7.92 -11.19 15.19
C GLN A 240 9.33 -10.82 15.68
N GLY A 241 9.82 -9.64 15.29
CA GLY A 241 11.24 -9.31 15.38
C GLY A 241 12.07 -10.38 14.64
N ASN A 242 13.13 -10.89 15.28
CA ASN A 242 13.99 -11.92 14.70
C ASN A 242 13.49 -13.36 14.85
N GLN A 243 12.28 -13.56 15.40
CA GLN A 243 11.71 -14.90 15.59
C GLN A 243 10.71 -15.21 14.48
N GLN A 244 10.86 -16.40 13.88
CA GLN A 244 9.88 -16.91 12.92
C GLN A 244 8.63 -17.38 13.67
N ALA A 245 7.53 -16.63 13.54
CA ALA A 245 6.24 -16.96 14.12
C ALA A 245 5.48 -18.01 13.28
N SER A 246 5.68 -18.01 11.97
CA SER A 246 5.08 -18.99 11.05
C SER A 246 5.87 -19.12 9.75
N SER A 247 5.75 -20.26 9.07
CA SER A 247 6.29 -20.47 7.73
C SER A 247 5.46 -21.43 6.90
N LEU A 248 5.31 -21.15 5.61
CA LEU A 248 4.80 -22.05 4.59
C LEU A 248 5.91 -22.31 3.57
N LEU A 249 6.42 -23.54 3.56
CA LEU A 249 7.54 -23.97 2.73
C LEU A 249 7.08 -25.03 1.73
N PRO A 250 7.71 -25.12 0.54
CA PRO A 250 7.40 -26.17 -0.42
C PRO A 250 7.64 -27.56 0.20
N PRO A 251 6.74 -28.52 -0.03
CA PRO A 251 6.99 -29.93 0.26
C PRO A 251 8.22 -30.45 -0.52
N SER A 252 8.75 -31.62 -0.14
CA SER A 252 9.92 -32.21 -0.81
C SER A 252 9.75 -32.48 -2.32
N GLY A 253 8.51 -32.52 -2.82
CA GLY A 253 8.18 -32.66 -4.23
C GLY A 253 7.77 -31.35 -4.92
N GLY A 254 7.94 -30.20 -4.26
CA GLY A 254 7.41 -28.91 -4.69
C GLY A 254 5.91 -28.75 -4.41
N TRP A 255 5.39 -27.57 -4.69
CA TRP A 255 3.95 -27.34 -4.59
C TRP A 255 3.19 -27.98 -5.77
N PRO A 256 2.01 -28.59 -5.52
CA PRO A 256 1.04 -28.78 -6.57
C PRO A 256 0.70 -27.43 -7.25
N LYS A 257 0.36 -27.45 -8.54
CA LYS A 257 0.01 -26.23 -9.28
C LYS A 257 -1.10 -25.45 -8.57
N GLY A 258 -0.80 -24.20 -8.18
CA GLY A 258 -1.75 -23.32 -7.48
C GLY A 258 -1.87 -23.56 -5.96
N ALA A 259 -1.07 -24.45 -5.38
CA ALA A 259 -1.07 -24.74 -3.94
C ALA A 259 -0.13 -23.84 -3.12
N GLN A 260 0.75 -23.10 -3.79
CA GLN A 260 1.73 -22.23 -3.16
C GLN A 260 1.10 -20.95 -2.57
N PRO A 261 1.69 -20.35 -1.53
CA PRO A 261 1.21 -19.10 -0.95
C PRO A 261 1.45 -17.91 -1.87
N GLU A 262 0.47 -17.01 -1.99
CA GLU A 262 0.45 -15.86 -2.91
C GLU A 262 -0.40 -14.71 -2.33
N MET A 263 -0.26 -13.48 -2.86
CA MET A 263 -1.21 -12.36 -2.64
C MET A 263 -1.51 -12.11 -1.15
N ALA A 264 -0.47 -11.76 -0.39
CA ALA A 264 -0.55 -11.49 1.04
C ALA A 264 -0.84 -10.00 1.33
N VAL A 265 -1.62 -9.74 2.37
CA VAL A 265 -2.03 -8.39 2.79
C VAL A 265 -2.35 -8.34 4.28
N TRP A 266 -1.87 -7.31 4.98
CA TRP A 266 -2.28 -7.05 6.36
C TRP A 266 -3.63 -6.32 6.39
N SER A 267 -4.46 -6.62 7.39
CA SER A 267 -5.58 -5.75 7.76
C SER A 267 -5.07 -4.36 8.16
N SER A 268 -5.79 -3.30 7.78
CA SER A 268 -5.43 -1.91 8.13
C SER A 268 -5.60 -1.56 9.61
N HIS A 269 -6.24 -2.41 10.43
CA HIS A 269 -6.61 -2.10 11.81
C HIS A 269 -6.37 -3.25 12.79
N SER A 270 -5.88 -4.39 12.30
CA SER A 270 -5.63 -5.56 13.14
C SER A 270 -4.36 -6.28 12.72
N GLU A 271 -3.78 -7.04 13.66
CA GLU A 271 -2.63 -7.91 13.45
C GLU A 271 -3.04 -9.23 12.76
N THR A 272 -3.82 -9.11 11.69
CA THR A 272 -4.32 -10.23 10.90
C THR A 272 -3.75 -10.16 9.49
N LEU A 273 -2.98 -11.17 9.11
CA LEU A 273 -2.51 -11.35 7.74
C LEU A 273 -3.53 -12.16 6.97
N PHE A 274 -3.87 -11.74 5.77
CA PHE A 274 -4.62 -12.57 4.82
C PHE A 274 -3.73 -12.93 3.65
N TYR A 275 -3.85 -14.15 3.13
CA TYR A 275 -3.08 -14.60 1.98
C TYR A 275 -3.84 -15.70 1.22
N ARG A 276 -3.49 -15.87 -0.05
CA ARG A 276 -4.02 -16.93 -0.91
C ARG A 276 -3.17 -18.18 -0.77
N GLN A 277 -3.80 -19.34 -0.67
CA GLN A 277 -3.11 -20.62 -0.77
C GLN A 277 -4.09 -21.73 -1.17
N ASN A 278 -3.72 -22.57 -2.13
CA ASN A 278 -4.48 -23.77 -2.49
C ASN A 278 -5.93 -23.46 -2.91
N GLY A 279 -6.12 -22.35 -3.64
CA GLY A 279 -7.44 -21.91 -4.08
C GLY A 279 -8.37 -21.41 -2.98
N ASP A 280 -7.86 -21.22 -1.76
CA ASP A 280 -8.55 -20.62 -0.64
C ASP A 280 -7.89 -19.29 -0.23
N VAL A 281 -8.63 -18.47 0.50
CA VAL A 281 -8.06 -17.38 1.29
C VAL A 281 -7.90 -17.86 2.73
N TRP A 282 -6.71 -17.65 3.26
CA TRP A 282 -6.35 -17.93 4.64
C TRP A 282 -6.14 -16.63 5.39
N GLN A 283 -6.42 -16.66 6.69
CA GLN A 283 -6.05 -15.62 7.63
C GLN A 283 -5.08 -16.20 8.65
N TRP A 284 -4.15 -15.38 9.13
CA TRP A 284 -3.24 -15.73 10.21
C TRP A 284 -3.28 -14.65 11.27
N THR A 285 -3.29 -15.09 12.54
CA THR A 285 -3.07 -14.24 13.71
C THR A 285 -2.09 -14.94 14.64
N GLN A 286 -1.41 -14.18 15.50
CA GLN A 286 -0.50 -14.76 16.49
C GLN A 286 -1.22 -15.76 17.43
N ALA A 287 -2.47 -15.48 17.80
CA ALA A 287 -3.22 -16.30 18.77
C ALA A 287 -3.76 -17.60 18.17
N SER A 288 -4.27 -17.55 16.93
CA SER A 288 -4.99 -18.67 16.32
C SER A 288 -4.20 -19.41 15.24
N GLY A 289 -3.03 -18.88 14.85
CA GLY A 289 -2.28 -19.38 13.70
C GLY A 289 -3.07 -19.21 12.39
N ALA A 290 -2.72 -20.02 11.40
CA ALA A 290 -3.37 -20.01 10.09
C ALA A 290 -4.74 -20.70 10.14
N GLN A 291 -5.76 -20.02 9.65
CA GLN A 291 -7.13 -20.51 9.55
C GLN A 291 -7.70 -20.20 8.17
N ARG A 292 -8.49 -21.12 7.62
CA ARG A 292 -9.18 -20.87 6.36
C ARG A 292 -10.23 -19.77 6.57
N TYR A 293 -10.18 -18.73 5.76
CA TYR A 293 -11.10 -17.60 5.81
C TYR A 293 -12.18 -17.71 4.73
N LEU A 294 -11.79 -17.85 3.45
CA LEU A 294 -12.73 -18.02 2.33
C LEU A 294 -12.41 -19.29 1.55
N PRO A 295 -13.30 -20.31 1.58
CA PRO A 295 -13.09 -21.52 0.80
C PRO A 295 -13.33 -21.27 -0.70
N GLY A 296 -12.46 -21.79 -1.56
CA GLY A 296 -12.62 -21.78 -3.02
C GLY A 296 -12.44 -20.42 -3.68
N VAL A 297 -11.85 -19.44 -2.99
CA VAL A 297 -11.58 -18.10 -3.53
C VAL A 297 -10.11 -17.97 -3.94
N ASN A 298 -9.88 -17.82 -5.24
CA ASN A 298 -8.57 -17.55 -5.83
C ASN A 298 -8.41 -16.05 -6.12
N TRP A 299 -8.33 -15.23 -5.07
CA TRP A 299 -8.37 -13.78 -5.22
C TRP A 299 -7.14 -13.18 -5.88
N TYR A 300 -7.27 -11.99 -6.44
CA TYR A 300 -6.19 -11.16 -6.94
C TYR A 300 -6.32 -9.79 -6.32
N TYR A 301 -5.17 -9.16 -6.10
CA TYR A 301 -5.13 -7.74 -5.77
C TYR A 301 -5.94 -7.36 -4.52
N PRO A 302 -5.91 -8.15 -3.41
CA PRO A 302 -6.68 -7.78 -2.22
C PRO A 302 -6.25 -6.42 -1.67
N THR A 303 -7.24 -5.62 -1.27
CA THR A 303 -7.08 -4.28 -0.70
C THR A 303 -8.07 -4.03 0.44
N PHE A 304 -7.62 -3.47 1.56
CA PHE A 304 -8.52 -3.02 2.63
C PHE A 304 -8.83 -1.53 2.54
N SER A 305 -10.05 -1.16 2.90
CA SER A 305 -10.44 0.23 3.10
C SER A 305 -9.64 0.88 4.24
N ALA A 306 -9.53 2.20 4.18
CA ALA A 306 -8.77 2.99 5.15
C ALA A 306 -9.33 2.93 6.58
N ASP A 307 -10.54 2.42 6.79
CA ASP A 307 -11.15 2.15 8.10
C ASP A 307 -11.16 0.65 8.46
N GLY A 308 -10.63 -0.21 7.59
CA GLY A 308 -10.54 -1.66 7.78
C GLY A 308 -11.86 -2.42 7.75
N ASN A 309 -12.98 -1.73 7.50
CA ASN A 309 -14.30 -2.35 7.49
C ASN A 309 -14.55 -3.15 6.22
N HIS A 310 -13.84 -2.85 5.13
CA HIS A 310 -14.03 -3.48 3.85
C HIS A 310 -12.75 -4.09 3.30
N LEU A 311 -12.89 -5.24 2.65
CA LEU A 311 -11.86 -5.91 1.88
C LEU A 311 -12.39 -6.12 0.45
N ALA A 312 -11.71 -5.53 -0.52
CA ALA A 312 -12.01 -5.73 -1.94
C ALA A 312 -10.93 -6.57 -2.60
N TYR A 313 -11.30 -7.35 -3.61
CA TYR A 313 -10.39 -8.16 -4.40
C TYR A 313 -11.00 -8.52 -5.74
N ALA A 314 -10.17 -8.92 -6.70
CA ALA A 314 -10.61 -9.41 -8.01
C ALA A 314 -10.59 -10.94 -8.08
N VAL A 315 -11.45 -11.54 -8.91
CA VAL A 315 -11.43 -12.97 -9.23
C VAL A 315 -11.50 -13.14 -10.74
N ALA A 316 -10.56 -13.91 -11.30
CA ALA A 316 -10.56 -14.22 -12.72
C ALA A 316 -11.73 -15.15 -13.08
N ARG A 317 -12.42 -14.80 -14.17
CA ARG A 317 -13.47 -15.58 -14.81
C ARG A 317 -12.89 -16.54 -15.84
N SER A 318 -13.71 -17.48 -16.31
CA SER A 318 -13.35 -18.42 -17.36
C SER A 318 -13.05 -17.77 -18.72
N ASP A 319 -13.56 -16.55 -18.97
CA ASP A 319 -13.32 -15.77 -20.18
C ASP A 319 -12.09 -14.85 -20.08
N GLY A 320 -11.33 -14.95 -18.98
CA GLY A 320 -10.10 -14.17 -18.76
C GLY A 320 -10.31 -12.75 -18.24
N LEU A 321 -11.57 -12.29 -18.12
CA LEU A 321 -11.90 -11.04 -17.42
C LEU A 321 -11.94 -11.27 -15.90
N HIS A 322 -12.01 -10.21 -15.11
CA HIS A 322 -12.10 -10.26 -13.67
C HIS A 322 -13.42 -9.66 -13.16
N ASP A 323 -13.90 -10.16 -12.04
CA ASP A 323 -14.97 -9.55 -11.27
C ASP A 323 -14.41 -9.07 -9.92
N ILE A 324 -14.81 -7.88 -9.47
CA ILE A 324 -14.44 -7.36 -8.15
C ILE A 324 -15.50 -7.78 -7.13
N PHE A 325 -15.04 -8.32 -6.02
CA PHE A 325 -15.82 -8.67 -4.84
C PHE A 325 -15.48 -7.76 -3.66
N LEU A 326 -16.46 -7.57 -2.77
CA LEU A 326 -16.35 -6.81 -1.54
C LEU A 326 -16.77 -7.68 -0.35
N ILE A 327 -16.06 -7.58 0.76
CA ILE A 327 -16.40 -8.21 2.04
C ILE A 327 -16.50 -7.13 3.11
N ASP A 328 -17.58 -7.17 3.90
CA ASP A 328 -17.69 -6.46 5.17
C ASP A 328 -16.96 -7.29 6.25
N VAL A 329 -15.76 -6.86 6.61
CA VAL A 329 -14.86 -7.58 7.51
C VAL A 329 -15.38 -7.53 8.94
N ALA A 330 -15.97 -6.39 9.35
CA ALA A 330 -16.50 -6.20 10.70
C ALA A 330 -17.63 -7.17 11.04
N ARG A 331 -18.33 -7.69 10.02
CA ARG A 331 -19.42 -8.66 10.18
C ARG A 331 -19.06 -10.08 9.77
N GLY A 332 -17.77 -10.37 9.54
CA GLY A 332 -17.32 -11.66 9.00
C GLY A 332 -18.01 -12.02 7.69
N GLY A 333 -18.37 -11.00 6.91
CA GLY A 333 -19.37 -11.06 5.85
C GLY A 333 -19.00 -12.01 4.71
N SER A 334 -20.02 -12.51 4.01
CA SER A 334 -19.82 -13.25 2.77
C SER A 334 -19.39 -12.30 1.64
N PRO A 335 -18.52 -12.75 0.72
CA PRO A 335 -18.18 -11.97 -0.46
C PRO A 335 -19.41 -11.58 -1.28
N GLN A 336 -19.47 -10.32 -1.67
CA GLN A 336 -20.50 -9.77 -2.54
C GLN A 336 -19.87 -9.33 -3.85
N LEU A 337 -20.47 -9.73 -4.98
CA LEU A 337 -20.07 -9.22 -6.29
C LEU A 337 -20.36 -7.71 -6.32
N LEU A 338 -19.32 -6.90 -6.47
CA LEU A 338 -19.43 -5.45 -6.54
C LEU A 338 -19.67 -5.02 -7.99
N LYS A 339 -18.78 -5.42 -8.89
CA LYS A 339 -18.79 -5.09 -10.31
C LYS A 339 -18.13 -6.19 -11.12
N GLY A 340 -18.69 -6.49 -12.29
CA GLY A 340 -18.08 -7.41 -13.24
C GLY A 340 -17.20 -6.71 -14.28
N ALA A 341 -16.29 -7.48 -14.88
CA ALA A 341 -15.29 -6.99 -15.84
C ALA A 341 -14.52 -5.76 -15.30
N ARG A 342 -13.97 -5.91 -14.09
CA ARG A 342 -13.13 -4.94 -13.38
C ARG A 342 -11.95 -5.64 -12.72
N THR A 343 -10.79 -4.98 -12.68
CA THR A 343 -9.56 -5.54 -12.11
C THR A 343 -8.73 -4.48 -11.39
N TYR A 344 -7.68 -4.89 -10.67
CA TYR A 344 -6.81 -4.03 -9.86
C TYR A 344 -7.56 -3.11 -8.86
N PRO A 345 -8.46 -3.63 -8.02
CA PRO A 345 -9.06 -2.82 -6.95
C PRO A 345 -7.98 -2.26 -6.02
N VAL A 346 -8.09 -0.97 -5.68
CA VAL A 346 -7.29 -0.28 -4.66
C VAL A 346 -8.17 0.72 -3.93
N PHE A 347 -8.31 0.61 -2.61
CA PHE A 347 -9.01 1.62 -1.83
C PHE A 347 -8.16 2.90 -1.72
N LEU A 348 -8.75 4.04 -2.04
CA LEU A 348 -8.13 5.36 -1.87
C LEU A 348 -8.44 5.98 -0.50
N ASN A 349 -9.54 5.54 0.13
CA ASN A 349 -10.00 5.90 1.46
C ASN A 349 -11.03 4.86 1.95
N SER A 350 -11.90 5.22 2.88
CA SER A 350 -12.89 4.29 3.46
C SER A 350 -14.05 3.94 2.50
N THR A 351 -14.33 4.77 1.49
CA THR A 351 -15.49 4.56 0.59
C THR A 351 -15.14 4.48 -0.89
N GLN A 352 -14.05 5.11 -1.32
CA GLN A 352 -13.67 5.16 -2.74
C GLN A 352 -12.71 4.03 -3.09
N LEU A 353 -13.13 3.23 -4.06
CA LEU A 353 -12.36 2.16 -4.67
C LEU A 353 -11.97 2.56 -6.10
N TRP A 354 -10.67 2.61 -6.38
CA TRP A 354 -10.14 2.75 -7.72
C TRP A 354 -9.93 1.38 -8.35
N TYR A 355 -10.18 1.24 -9.65
CA TYR A 355 -9.90 0.03 -10.42
C TYR A 355 -9.84 0.31 -11.92
N TRP A 356 -9.45 -0.70 -12.70
CA TRP A 356 -9.54 -0.67 -14.16
C TRP A 356 -10.80 -1.37 -14.66
N SER A 357 -11.45 -0.78 -15.67
CA SER A 357 -12.43 -1.50 -16.47
C SER A 357 -11.76 -2.52 -17.37
N GLU A 358 -12.40 -3.66 -17.57
CA GLU A 358 -12.03 -4.63 -18.61
C GLU A 358 -13.20 -4.81 -19.57
N GLY A 359 -12.91 -5.15 -20.83
CA GLY A 359 -13.97 -5.38 -21.80
C GLY A 359 -13.51 -6.15 -23.03
N GLN A 360 -14.35 -7.10 -23.46
CA GLN A 360 -14.33 -7.63 -24.82
C GLN A 360 -15.03 -6.58 -25.70
N GLY A 361 -14.29 -5.73 -26.40
CA GLY A 361 -14.94 -4.74 -27.24
C GLY A 361 -15.70 -5.45 -28.37
N ILE A 362 -16.97 -5.08 -28.56
CA ILE A 362 -17.86 -5.66 -29.58
C ILE A 362 -17.31 -5.46 -31.01
N CYS A 363 -16.35 -4.52 -31.20
CA CYS A 363 -15.66 -4.27 -32.47
C CYS A 363 -14.15 -3.93 -32.31
N GLY A 364 -13.45 -4.50 -31.33
CA GLY A 364 -12.01 -4.25 -31.11
C GLY A 364 -11.59 -4.42 -29.65
N PRO A 365 -10.31 -4.24 -29.28
CA PRO A 365 -9.91 -4.29 -27.87
C PRO A 365 -10.67 -3.20 -27.10
N GLY A 366 -11.49 -3.58 -26.12
CA GLY A 366 -12.08 -2.62 -25.18
C GLY A 366 -10.93 -1.95 -24.44
N LEU A 367 -10.79 -0.63 -24.55
CA LEU A 367 -9.72 0.08 -23.85
C LEU A 367 -9.99 -0.03 -22.35
N ASN A 368 -9.07 -0.64 -21.62
CA ASN A 368 -9.10 -0.61 -20.17
C ASN A 368 -8.98 0.86 -19.73
N ARG A 369 -9.88 1.31 -18.84
CA ARG A 369 -9.91 2.70 -18.35
C ARG A 369 -9.97 2.69 -16.83
N PRO A 370 -9.24 3.61 -16.17
CA PRO A 370 -9.33 3.73 -14.73
C PRO A 370 -10.66 4.37 -14.32
N LEU A 371 -11.26 3.85 -13.28
CA LEU A 371 -12.56 4.26 -12.73
C LEU A 371 -12.44 4.41 -11.21
N ILE A 372 -13.31 5.23 -10.63
CA ILE A 372 -13.53 5.31 -9.17
C ILE A 372 -14.97 4.92 -8.90
N TYR A 373 -15.15 4.04 -7.91
CA TYR A 373 -16.43 3.60 -7.40
C TYR A 373 -16.58 4.03 -5.95
N ASP A 374 -17.72 4.62 -5.60
CA ASP A 374 -18.05 4.93 -4.21
C ASP A 374 -18.98 3.83 -3.65
N ILE A 375 -18.51 3.11 -2.63
CA ILE A 375 -19.28 2.02 -2.02
C ILE A 375 -20.49 2.53 -1.20
N ALA A 376 -20.53 3.81 -0.83
CA ALA A 376 -21.60 4.37 -0.01
C ALA A 376 -22.90 4.55 -0.80
N ASP A 377 -22.80 4.98 -2.06
CA ASP A 377 -23.97 5.22 -2.93
C ASP A 377 -24.00 4.33 -4.19
N GLY A 378 -22.92 3.60 -4.46
CA GLY A 378 -22.78 2.72 -5.61
C GLY A 378 -22.52 3.42 -6.94
N SER A 379 -22.15 4.70 -6.90
CA SER A 379 -21.79 5.48 -8.09
C SER A 379 -20.43 5.06 -8.66
N GLU A 380 -20.29 5.15 -9.99
CA GLU A 380 -19.05 4.88 -10.71
C GLU A 380 -18.76 6.04 -11.65
N ALA A 381 -17.52 6.53 -11.67
CA ALA A 381 -17.09 7.65 -12.51
C ALA A 381 -15.72 7.38 -13.14
N GLY A 382 -15.43 8.10 -14.22
CA GLY A 382 -14.09 8.13 -14.82
C GLY A 382 -13.06 8.66 -13.83
N SER A 383 -11.91 8.00 -13.73
CA SER A 383 -10.82 8.45 -12.88
C SER A 383 -9.85 9.36 -13.63
N ILE A 384 -9.31 10.36 -12.95
CA ILE A 384 -8.13 11.11 -13.41
C ILE A 384 -6.82 10.45 -12.97
N ILE A 385 -6.89 9.33 -12.25
CA ILE A 385 -5.73 8.56 -11.78
C ILE A 385 -5.48 7.44 -12.78
N ASP A 386 -4.35 7.48 -13.48
CA ASP A 386 -3.93 6.44 -14.43
C ASP A 386 -3.34 5.23 -13.70
N LEU A 387 -2.66 5.47 -12.58
CA LEU A 387 -2.03 4.43 -11.76
C LEU A 387 -2.04 4.81 -10.28
N VAL A 388 -2.29 3.84 -9.41
CA VAL A 388 -2.01 3.94 -7.97
C VAL A 388 -0.70 3.22 -7.69
N THR A 389 0.24 3.88 -7.03
CA THR A 389 1.55 3.32 -6.70
C THR A 389 1.62 2.86 -5.25
N ALA A 390 0.99 3.58 -4.33
CA ALA A 390 0.93 3.20 -2.93
C ALA A 390 -0.26 3.90 -2.25
N VAL A 391 -0.75 3.32 -1.16
CA VAL A 391 -1.84 3.88 -0.35
C VAL A 391 -1.50 3.75 1.12
N TRP A 392 -2.00 4.69 1.93
CA TRP A 392 -1.96 4.62 3.37
C TRP A 392 -3.37 4.83 3.95
N PRO A 393 -3.83 4.03 4.94
CA PRO A 393 -3.21 2.81 5.46
C PRO A 393 -2.79 1.80 4.39
N ALA A 394 -1.59 1.22 4.52
CA ALA A 394 -1.00 0.35 3.51
C ALA A 394 -1.68 -1.02 3.51
N THR A 395 -2.44 -1.31 2.45
CA THR A 395 -3.34 -2.46 2.45
C THR A 395 -3.44 -3.17 1.11
N SER A 396 -2.64 -2.85 0.10
CA SER A 396 -2.70 -3.53 -1.20
C SER A 396 -1.55 -4.53 -1.35
N SER A 397 -1.82 -5.68 -1.94
CA SER A 397 -0.79 -6.66 -2.31
C SER A 397 0.02 -6.28 -3.56
N ASN A 398 -0.30 -5.18 -4.25
CA ASN A 398 0.11 -4.97 -5.65
C ASN A 398 1.37 -4.14 -5.85
N PHE A 399 1.92 -3.60 -4.76
CA PHE A 399 2.93 -2.54 -4.82
C PHE A 399 4.08 -2.82 -3.88
#